data_AF-A0A419DFB1-F1
#
_entry.id   AF-A0A419DFB1-F1
#
_cell.length_a   1.000
_cell.length_b   1.000
_cell.length_c   1.000
_cell.angle_alpha   90.00
_cell.angle_beta   90.00
_cell.angle_gamma   90.00
#
_symmetry.space_group_name_H-M   'P 1'
#
loop_
_entity.id
_entity.type
_entity.pdbx_description
1 polymer ?
#
loop_
_entity_poly.entity_id
_entity_poly.type
_entity_poly.pdbx_seq_one_letter_code
_entity_poly.pdbx_strand_id
1 'polypeptide(L)' 'MLAEIVISPNGDVSIITREGTFASGTEKITAFLQQLQAKGLNVEDVKIEQHRHDEEHLHIHKEVQTGV' A
#
# COMPACT_ATOMS: atom_id res chain seq x y z
N MET A 1 -12.46 1.39 5.00
CA MET A 1 -11.41 0.92 4.08
C MET A 1 -11.92 1.04 2.66
N LEU A 2 -11.67 2.21 2.09
CA LEU A 2 -11.79 2.42 0.65
C LEU A 2 -10.50 1.93 -0.01
N ALA A 3 -10.63 1.33 -1.19
CA ALA A 3 -9.51 0.90 -2.00
C ALA A 3 -9.59 1.55 -3.38
N GLU A 4 -8.45 1.94 -3.91
CA GLU A 4 -8.28 2.42 -5.28
C GLU A 4 -7.66 1.29 -6.11
N ILE A 5 -8.20 1.07 -7.32
CA ILE A 5 -7.68 0.08 -8.25
C ILE A 5 -7.09 0.83 -9.44
N VAL A 6 -5.81 0.58 -9.72
CA VAL A 6 -5.11 1.13 -10.87
C VAL A 6 -4.75 -0.02 -11.80
N ILE A 7 -5.13 0.10 -13.07
CA ILE A 7 -4.72 -0.84 -14.13
C ILE A 7 -3.71 -0.11 -14.99
N SER A 8 -2.48 -0.59 -14.95
CA SER A 8 -1.38 -0.02 -15.73
C SER A 8 -1.49 -0.42 -17.20
N PRO A 9 -0.90 0.36 -18.15
CA PRO A 9 -0.96 0.05 -19.58
C PRO A 9 -0.36 -1.31 -19.97
N ASN A 10 0.51 -1.87 -19.14
CA ASN A 10 1.10 -3.20 -19.32
C ASN A 10 0.21 -4.34 -18.79
N GLY A 11 -0.96 -4.02 -18.21
CA GLY A 11 -1.91 -4.99 -17.67
C GLY A 11 -1.74 -5.27 -16.17
N ASP A 12 -0.77 -4.64 -15.51
CA ASP A 12 -0.59 -4.82 -14.07
C ASP A 12 -1.74 -4.17 -13.30
N VAL A 13 -2.20 -4.85 -12.24
CA VAL A 13 -3.27 -4.36 -11.37
C VAL A 13 -2.69 -4.06 -9.99
N SER A 14 -2.85 -2.81 -9.55
CA SER A 14 -2.47 -2.38 -8.20
C SER A 14 -3.71 -2.07 -7.37
N ILE A 15 -3.77 -2.60 -6.14
CA ILE A 15 -4.84 -2.33 -5.17
C ILE A 15 -4.24 -1.52 -4.04
N ILE A 16 -4.70 -0.28 -3.87
CA ILE A 16 -4.14 0.69 -2.94
C ILE A 16 -5.18 0.99 -1.85
N THR A 17 -4.83 0.75 -0.59
CA THR A 17 -5.68 1.09 0.56
C THR A 17 -5.12 2.32 1.28
N ARG A 18 -5.90 3.40 1.36
CA ARG A 18 -5.48 4.66 2.01
C ARG A 18 -5.65 4.66 3.54
N GLU A 19 -6.33 3.66 4.08
CA GLU A 19 -6.67 3.55 5.50
C GLU A 19 -6.35 2.15 6.02
N GLY A 20 -5.96 2.06 7.29
CA GLY A 20 -5.70 0.79 7.98
C GLY A 20 -4.20 0.47 8.08
N THR A 21 -3.91 -0.71 8.63
CA THR A 21 -2.54 -1.23 8.73
C THR A 21 -2.25 -2.19 7.59
N PHE A 22 -0.97 -2.34 7.24
CA PHE A 22 -0.54 -3.33 6.25
C PHE A 22 -1.07 -4.73 6.56
N ALA A 23 -0.99 -5.18 7.82
CA ALA A 23 -1.51 -6.49 8.21
C ALA A 23 -3.02 -6.62 7.90
N SER A 24 -3.82 -5.62 8.28
CA SER A 24 -5.27 -5.63 8.04
C SER A 24 -5.64 -5.48 6.56
N GLY A 25 -4.83 -4.73 5.79
CA GLY A 25 -5.01 -4.56 4.34
C GLY A 25 -4.68 -5.84 3.60
N THR A 26 -3.54 -6.46 3.90
CA THR A 26 -3.10 -7.73 3.32
C THR A 26 -4.11 -8.84 3.56
N GLU A 27 -4.65 -8.99 4.78
CA GLU A 27 -5.67 -9.98 5.08
C GLU A 27 -6.92 -9.82 4.20
N LYS A 28 -7.43 -8.59 4.10
CA LYS A 28 -8.64 -8.29 3.32
C LYS A 28 -8.42 -8.42 1.81
N ILE A 29 -7.28 -7.95 1.30
CA ILE A 29 -6.91 -8.09 -0.11
C ILE A 29 -6.76 -9.57 -0.46
N THR A 30 -6.09 -10.36 0.39
CA THR A 30 -5.94 -11.80 0.18
C THR A 30 -7.30 -12.51 0.12
N ALA A 31 -8.20 -12.21 1.06
CA ALA A 31 -9.55 -12.77 1.06
C ALA A 31 -10.33 -12.40 -0.22
N PHE A 32 -10.21 -11.15 -0.68
CA PHE A 32 -10.82 -10.70 -1.93
C PHE A 32 -10.28 -11.47 -3.15
N LEU A 33 -8.96 -11.64 -3.26
CA LEU A 33 -8.34 -12.37 -4.36
C LEU A 33 -8.74 -13.85 -4.39
N GLN A 34 -8.84 -14.49 -3.21
CA GLN A 34 -9.37 -15.85 -3.11
C GLN A 34 -10.81 -15.96 -3.60
N GLN A 35 -11.66 -14.97 -3.31
CA GLN A 35 -13.03 -14.94 -3.83
C GLN A 35 -13.08 -14.78 -5.35
N LEU A 36 -12.15 -14.03 -5.95
CA LEU A 36 -12.05 -13.92 -7.41
C LEU A 36 -11.60 -15.24 -8.04
N GLN A 37 -10.60 -15.90 -7.46
CA GLN A 37 -10.17 -17.23 -7.90
C GLN A 37 -11.30 -18.26 -7.81
N ALA A 38 -12.08 -18.27 -6.72
CA ALA A 38 -13.24 -19.13 -6.58
C ALA A 38 -14.33 -18.88 -7.64
N LYS A 39 -14.34 -17.69 -8.25
CA LYS A 39 -15.23 -17.32 -9.37
C LYS A 39 -14.62 -17.59 -10.74
N GLY A 40 -13.45 -18.21 -10.81
CA GLY A 40 -12.77 -18.59 -12.05
C GLY A 40 -11.84 -17.52 -12.62
N LEU A 41 -11.55 -16.43 -11.89
CA LEU A 41 -10.53 -15.47 -12.29
C LEU A 41 -9.14 -16.00 -11.91
N ASN A 42 -8.29 -16.22 -12.91
CA ASN A 42 -6.91 -16.61 -12.65
C ASN A 42 -6.11 -15.36 -12.25
N VAL A 43 -5.64 -15.34 -10.99
CA VAL A 43 -4.84 -14.23 -10.45
C VAL A 43 -3.43 -14.77 -10.21
N GLU A 44 -2.47 -14.28 -10.98
CA GLU A 44 -1.05 -14.64 -10.91
C GLU A 44 -0.21 -13.40 -10.52
N ASP A 45 0.96 -13.62 -9.91
CA ASP A 45 1.94 -12.59 -9.54
C ASP A 45 1.42 -11.40 -8.71
N VAL A 46 0.66 -11.69 -7.64
CA VAL A 46 0.19 -10.68 -6.69
C VAL A 46 1.36 -10.15 -5.86
N LYS A 47 1.73 -8.88 -6.08
CA LYS A 47 2.63 -8.12 -5.21
C LYS A 47 1.83 -7.19 -4.32
N ILE A 48 1.97 -7.36 -3.00
CA ILE A 48 1.33 -6.48 -2.01
C ILE A 48 2.42 -5.57 -1.44
N GLU A 49 2.33 -4.28 -1.75
CA GLU A 49 3.30 -3.27 -1.30
C GLU A 49 2.61 -2.21 -0.43
N GLN A 50 3.24 -1.87 0.70
CA GLN A 50 2.79 -0.75 1.52
C GLN A 50 3.52 0.51 1.08
N HIS A 51 2.83 1.40 0.38
CA HIS A 51 3.35 2.75 0.17
C HIS A 51 3.15 3.52 1.48
N ARG A 52 4.23 3.68 2.27
CA ARG A 52 4.26 4.75 3.26
C ARG A 52 4.37 6.05 2.49
N HIS A 53 3.34 6.89 2.59
CA HIS A 53 3.51 8.30 2.33
C HIS A 53 4.38 8.81 3.48
N ASP A 54 5.69 8.62 3.40
CA ASP A 54 6.62 9.42 4.19
C ASP A 54 6.48 10.83 3.58
N GLU A 55 5.52 11.61 4.10
CA GLU A 55 5.59 13.06 3.98
C GLU A 55 7.00 13.44 4.44
N GLU A 56 7.71 14.19 3.60
CA GLU A 56 9.05 14.68 3.85
C GLU A 56 9.17 15.15 5.30
N HIS A 57 9.83 14.33 6.13
CA HIS A 57 10.27 14.80 7.44
C HIS A 57 11.32 15.88 7.16
N LEU A 58 10.88 17.14 7.15
CA LEU A 58 11.74 18.31 7.21
C LEU A 58 12.76 18.06 8.31
N HIS A 59 14.02 17.85 7.93
CA HIS A 59 15.15 17.85 8.86
C HIS A 59 15.29 19.28 9.40
N ILE A 60 14.55 19.62 10.45
CA ILE A 60 14.83 20.82 11.23
C ILE A 60 16.06 20.50 12.08
N HIS A 61 17.25 20.77 11.53
CA HIS A 61 18.47 20.88 12.33
C HIS A 61 18.27 22.06 13.30
N LYS A 62 17.81 21.77 14.50
CA LYS A 62 17.91 22.72 15.61
C LYS A 62 19.37 22.69 16.06
N GLU A 63 20.18 23.57 15.50
CA GLU A 63 21.48 23.91 16.06
C GLU A 63 21.25 24.38 17.50
N VAL A 64 21.53 23.52 18.47
CA VAL A 64 21.67 23.93 19.86
C VAL A 64 23.08 24.46 19.98
N GLN A 65 23.22 25.76 19.68
CA GLN A 65 24.39 26.54 20.04
C GLN A 65 24.39 26.72 21.56
N THR A 66 24.93 25.76 22.31
CA THR A 66 25.36 26.03 23.68
C THR A 66 26.74 26.66 23.64
N GLY A 67 26.74 27.99 23.62
CA GLY A 67 27.89 28.78 24.02
C GLY A 67 27.99 28.88 25.55
N VAL A 68 29.23 29.20 25.96
CA VAL A 68 29.76 29.50 27.30
C VAL A 68 30.27 28.30 28.08
#